data_AF-A0A2N7XSV6-F1
#
_entry.id   AF-A0A2N7XSV6-F1
#
_cell.length_a   1.000
_cell.length_b   1.000
_cell.length_c   1.000
_cell.angle_alpha   90.00
_cell.angle_beta   90.00
_cell.angle_gamma   90.00
#
_symmetry.space_group_name_H-M   'P 1'
#
loop_
_entity.id
_entity.type
_entity.pdbx_description
1 polymer ?
#
loop_
_entity_poly.entity_id
_entity_poly.type
_entity_poly.pdbx_seq_one_letter_code
_entity_poly.pdbx_strand_id
1 'polypeptide(L)' 'AYCRSGTRSCNLWALAAVKAGAHPDAAMAKAAAAGYDLTGLRPLLDALSTAA' A
#
# COMPACT_ATOMS: atom_id res chain seq x y z
N ALA A 1 13.92 -0.71 1.43
CA ALA A 1 14.18 -1.03 0.00
C ALA A 1 13.88 0.21 -0.84
N TYR A 2 14.82 0.68 -1.67
CA TYR A 2 14.67 1.84 -2.55
C TYR A 2 14.66 1.39 -4.02
N CYS A 3 13.79 1.98 -4.85
CA CYS A 3 13.73 1.75 -6.29
C CYS A 3 13.75 3.08 -7.05
N ARG A 4 14.15 3.05 -8.33
CA ARG A 4 14.38 4.22 -9.19
C ARG A 4 13.23 5.24 -9.19
N SER A 5 11.97 4.79 -9.23
CA SER A 5 10.78 5.65 -9.26
C SER A 5 10.04 5.75 -7.93
N GLY A 6 10.50 5.06 -6.88
CA GLY A 6 9.79 4.94 -5.60
C GLY A 6 8.53 4.07 -5.63
N THR A 7 7.92 3.82 -6.80
CA THR A 7 6.65 3.07 -6.95
C THR A 7 6.71 1.68 -6.33
N ARG A 8 7.72 0.86 -6.65
CA ARG A 8 7.83 -0.50 -6.10
C ARG A 8 8.06 -0.49 -4.59
N SER A 9 8.81 0.50 -4.10
CA SER A 9 9.03 0.70 -2.68
C SER A 9 7.75 1.09 -1.95
N CYS A 10 6.95 1.99 -2.52
CA CYS A 10 5.64 2.39 -1.98
C CYS A 10 4.66 1.22 -1.98
N ASN A 11 4.58 0.46 -3.07
CA ASN A 11 3.75 -0.73 -3.17
C ASN A 11 4.09 -1.73 -2.06
N LEU A 12 5.37 -2.10 -1.91
CA LEU A 12 5.80 -3.03 -0.85
C LEU A 12 5.51 -2.50 0.55
N TRP A 13 5.71 -1.20 0.78
CA TRP A 13 5.36 -0.58 2.05
C TRP A 13 3.86 -0.67 2.35
N ALA A 14 2.99 -0.35 1.38
CA ALA A 14 1.55 -0.38 1.58
C ALA A 14 1.04 -1.79 1.89
N LEU A 15 1.54 -2.79 1.18
CA LEU A 15 1.23 -4.20 1.42
C LEU A 15 1.67 -4.65 2.82
N ALA A 16 2.89 -4.29 3.21
CA ALA A 16 3.40 -4.63 4.54
C ALA A 16 2.62 -3.92 5.66
N ALA A 17 2.27 -2.64 5.45
CA ALA A 17 1.51 -1.86 6.42
C ALA A 17 0.11 -2.44 6.64
N VAL A 18 -0.61 -2.79 5.57
CA VAL A 18 -1.94 -3.38 5.68
C VAL A 18 -1.88 -4.77 6.30
N LYS A 19 -0.91 -5.60 5.91
CA LYS A 19 -0.68 -6.90 6.56
C LYS A 19 -0.37 -6.77 8.06
N ALA A 20 0.21 -5.65 8.49
CA ALA A 20 0.47 -5.34 9.90
C ALA A 20 -0.73 -4.72 10.63
N GLY A 21 -1.91 -4.65 10.00
CA GLY A 21 -3.16 -4.16 10.60
C GLY A 21 -3.55 -2.72 10.23
N ALA A 22 -2.82 -2.06 9.31
CA ALA A 22 -3.27 -0.77 8.81
C ALA A 22 -4.50 -0.91 7.92
N HIS A 23 -5.42 0.05 7.99
CA HIS A 23 -6.59 0.07 7.10
C HIS A 23 -6.16 0.33 5.64
N PRO A 24 -6.69 -0.41 4.64
CA PRO A 24 -6.37 -0.21 3.22
C PRO A 24 -6.53 1.24 2.75
N ASP A 25 -7.65 1.89 3.07
CA ASP A 25 -7.89 3.29 2.69
C ASP A 25 -6.86 4.26 3.27
N ALA A 26 -6.40 4.02 4.50
CA ALA A 26 -5.38 4.87 5.12
C ALA A 26 -4.01 4.69 4.45
N ALA A 27 -3.67 3.46 4.03
CA ALA A 27 -2.46 3.20 3.27
C ALA A 27 -2.52 3.85 1.87
N MET A 28 -3.66 3.76 1.19
CA MET A 28 -3.88 4.42 -0.10
C MET A 28 -3.81 5.95 -0.01
N ALA A 29 -4.44 6.55 1.00
CA ALA A 29 -4.39 7.99 1.20
C ALA A 29 -2.96 8.49 1.43
N LYS A 30 -2.16 7.77 2.24
CA LYS A 30 -0.74 8.09 2.45
C LYS A 30 0.10 7.95 1.17
N ALA A 31 -0.14 6.92 0.38
CA ALA A 31 0.56 6.73 -0.89
C ALA A 31 0.22 7.85 -1.89
N ALA A 32 -1.07 8.20 -2.02
CA ALA A 32 -1.53 9.28 -2.87
C ALA A 32 -0.95 10.63 -2.46
N ALA A 33 -0.88 10.93 -1.16
CA ALA A 33 -0.24 12.14 -0.64
C ALA A 33 1.27 12.21 -0.97
N ALA A 34 1.92 11.05 -1.16
CA ALA A 34 3.30 10.94 -1.59
C ALA A 34 3.47 10.86 -3.13
N GLY A 35 2.38 11.02 -3.90
CA GLY A 35 2.38 10.99 -5.36
C GLY A 35 2.36 9.59 -5.98
N TYR A 36 2.01 8.56 -5.21
CA TYR A 36 1.92 7.18 -5.70
C TYR A 36 0.47 6.73 -5.85
N ASP A 37 0.16 6.11 -6.99
CA ASP A 37 -1.13 5.48 -7.25
C ASP A 37 -1.09 3.98 -6.88
N LEU A 38 -1.99 3.58 -5.98
CA LEU A 38 -2.17 2.19 -5.54
C LEU A 38 -3.52 1.60 -5.95
N THR A 39 -4.30 2.28 -6.80
CA THR A 39 -5.65 1.83 -7.21
C THR A 39 -5.66 0.39 -7.72
N GLY A 40 -4.67 0.02 -8.55
CA GLY A 40 -4.51 -1.35 -9.06
C GLY A 40 -4.16 -2.41 -8.01
N LEU A 41 -3.78 -2.00 -6.79
CA LEU A 41 -3.49 -2.90 -5.66
C LEU A 41 -4.64 -3.00 -4.65
N ARG A 42 -5.73 -2.23 -4.82
CA ARG A 42 -6.85 -2.20 -3.88
C ARG A 42 -7.39 -3.60 -3.51
N PRO A 43 -7.71 -4.50 -4.46
CA PRO A 43 -8.23 -5.83 -4.12
C PRO A 43 -7.26 -6.64 -3.25
N LEU A 44 -5.96 -6.45 -3.45
CA LEU A 44 -4.94 -7.17 -2.70
C LEU A 44 -4.72 -6.58 -1.31
N LEU A 45 -4.86 -5.26 -1.15
CA LEU A 45 -4.87 -4.60 0.16
C LEU A 45 -6.08 -5.08 0.99
N ASP A 46 -7.28 -5.12 0.41
CA ASP A 46 -8.49 -5.59 1.11
C ASP A 46 -8.38 -7.08 1.53
N ALA A 47 -7.76 -7.91 0.69
CA ALA A 47 -7.50 -9.31 1.02
C ALA A 47 -6.54 -9.44 2.21
N LEU A 48 -5.52 -8.58 2.30
CA LEU A 48 -4.55 -8.57 3.39
C LEU A 48 -5.14 -8.04 4.70
N SER A 49 -6.07 -7.07 4.65
CA SER A 49 -6.70 -6.53 5.87
C SER A 49 -7.68 -7.49 6.51
N THR A 50 -8.23 -8.44 5.74
CA THR A 50 -9.15 -9.47 6.25
C THR A 50 -8.40 -10.66 6.86
N ALA A 51 -7.16 -10.87 6.44
CA ALA A 51 -6.32 -12.00 6.87
C ALA A 51 -5.52 -11.72 8.16
N ALA A 52 -5.55 -10.49 8.68
CA ALA A 52 -4.85 -10.03 9.89
C ALA A 52 -5.84 -9.85 11.04
#